data_AF-A0A849TIT7-F1
#
_entry.id   AF-A0A849TIT7-F1
#
_cell.length_a   1.000
_cell.length_b   1.000
_cell.length_c   1.000
_cell.angle_alpha   90.00
_cell.angle_beta   90.00
_cell.angle_gamma   90.00
#
_symmetry.space_group_name_H-M   'P 1'
#
loop_
_entity.id
_entity.type
_entity.pdbx_description
1 polymer ?
#
loop_
_entity_poly.entity_id
_entity_poly.type
_entity_poly.pdbx_seq_one_letter_code
_entity_poly.pdbx_strand_id
1 'polypeptide(L)'
;MTIALEAIGTVATNHAANVNAVTAFQVGETYACRSICDYDCIYRFGILKRTAKSVWINVHGNTVRRAVRIFDGVEAIDPHGRYSMSPVLTADKQF
;
A
#
# COMPACT_ATOMS: atom_id res chain seq x y z
N MET A 1 -52.52 11.89 -2.70
CA MET A 1 -52.14 10.73 -1.88
C MET A 1 -51.31 9.83 -2.76
N THR A 2 -50.00 9.93 -2.60
CA THR A 2 -48.98 9.35 -3.48
C THR A 2 -48.62 7.97 -2.95
N ILE A 3 -48.60 6.96 -3.79
CA ILE A 3 -47.78 5.75 -3.57
C ILE A 3 -47.14 5.43 -4.91
N ALA A 4 -45.83 5.67 -4.96
CA ALA A 4 -44.99 5.43 -6.10
C ALA A 4 -44.81 3.92 -6.29
N LEU A 5 -44.92 3.50 -7.54
CA LEU A 5 -44.55 2.20 -8.04
C LEU A 5 -43.03 2.03 -7.83
N GLU A 6 -42.62 1.11 -6.96
CA GLU A 6 -41.21 0.84 -6.69
C GLU A 6 -40.59 0.22 -7.95
N ALA A 7 -39.78 1.03 -8.64
CA ALA A 7 -39.09 0.62 -9.84
C ALA A 7 -38.06 -0.46 -9.50
N ILE A 8 -38.25 -1.63 -10.11
CA ILE A 8 -37.20 -2.61 -10.36
C ILE A 8 -36.10 -1.89 -11.14
N GLY A 9 -34.94 -1.68 -10.54
CA GLY A 9 -33.87 -0.87 -11.12
C GLY A 9 -32.51 -1.29 -10.62
N THR A 10 -31.97 -2.35 -11.23
CA THR A 10 -30.53 -2.63 -11.36
C THR A 10 -29.78 -2.86 -10.05
N VAL A 11 -29.57 -4.14 -9.72
CA VAL A 11 -28.35 -4.56 -9.01
C VAL A 11 -27.19 -4.13 -9.91
N ALA A 12 -26.63 -2.95 -9.64
CA ALA A 12 -25.36 -2.56 -10.22
C ALA A 12 -24.35 -3.52 -9.63
N THR A 13 -24.10 -4.63 -10.32
CA THR A 13 -22.83 -5.34 -10.21
C THR A 13 -21.78 -4.28 -10.50
N ASN A 14 -21.18 -3.73 -9.44
CA ASN A 14 -20.10 -2.77 -9.48
C ASN A 14 -18.85 -3.48 -10.05
N HIS A 15 -18.91 -3.81 -11.33
CA HIS A 15 -17.79 -4.31 -12.13
C HIS A 15 -17.23 -3.21 -13.04
N ALA A 16 -17.54 -1.95 -12.70
CA ALA A 16 -17.07 -0.75 -13.38
C ALA A 16 -16.02 -0.03 -12.51
N ALA A 17 -14.90 -0.69 -12.24
CA ALA A 17 -13.68 -0.03 -11.76
C ALA A 17 -12.43 -0.88 -12.01
N ASN A 18 -12.23 -1.42 -13.22
CA ASN A 18 -10.90 -1.91 -13.60
C ASN A 18 -10.16 -0.83 -14.40
N VAL A 19 -9.91 0.28 -13.72
CA VAL A 19 -8.84 1.21 -14.08
C VAL A 19 -7.68 0.75 -13.22
N ASN A 20 -6.75 -0.04 -13.77
CA ASN A 20 -5.44 -0.43 -13.19
C ASN A 20 -5.12 0.28 -11.85
N ALA A 21 -5.79 -0.15 -10.77
CA ALA A 21 -5.84 0.65 -9.56
C ALA A 21 -4.55 0.33 -8.82
N VAL A 22 -3.61 1.28 -8.86
CA VAL A 22 -2.33 1.08 -8.21
C VAL A 22 -2.58 0.96 -6.71
N THR A 23 -2.27 -0.19 -6.14
CA THR A 23 -2.39 -0.42 -4.69
C THR A 23 -1.35 0.45 -4.01
N ALA A 24 -1.80 1.47 -3.30
CA ALA A 24 -0.96 2.53 -2.76
C ALA A 24 -0.87 2.49 -1.23
N PHE A 25 0.26 2.95 -0.70
CA PHE A 25 0.45 3.08 0.74
C PHE A 25 -0.52 4.11 1.34
N GLN A 26 -1.02 3.81 2.53
CA GLN A 26 -1.90 4.68 3.31
C GLN A 26 -1.18 5.24 4.54
N VAL A 27 -1.42 6.50 4.86
CA VAL A 27 -0.80 7.17 6.03
C VAL A 27 -1.47 6.66 7.30
N GLY A 28 -0.67 6.37 8.33
CA GLY A 28 -1.13 5.80 9.59
C GLY A 28 -1.16 4.28 9.61
N GLU A 29 -1.09 3.64 8.44
CA GLU A 29 -1.06 2.19 8.33
C GLU A 29 0.33 1.61 8.50
N THR A 30 0.36 0.37 9.00
CA THR A 30 1.58 -0.41 9.19
C THR A 30 1.64 -1.54 8.17
N TYR A 31 2.80 -1.67 7.53
CA TYR A 31 3.06 -2.71 6.55
C TYR A 31 4.24 -3.55 7.02
N ALA A 32 4.31 -4.79 6.56
CA ALA A 32 5.38 -5.70 6.93
C ALA A 32 6.09 -6.28 5.71
N CYS A 33 7.39 -6.50 5.86
CA CYS A 33 8.18 -7.29 4.93
C CYS A 33 9.17 -8.15 5.68
N ARG A 34 9.60 -9.25 5.06
CA ARG A 34 10.58 -10.17 5.64
C ARG A 34 11.99 -9.78 5.25
N SER A 35 12.94 -10.10 6.10
CA SER A 35 14.35 -10.07 5.71
C SER A 35 14.61 -11.14 4.65
N ILE A 36 15.45 -10.82 3.67
CA ILE A 36 15.87 -11.79 2.64
C ILE A 36 16.88 -12.78 3.23
N CYS A 37 17.64 -12.37 4.25
CA CYS A 37 18.69 -13.20 4.86
C CYS A 37 18.18 -14.08 6.01
N ASP A 38 17.03 -13.76 6.58
CA ASP A 38 16.43 -14.47 7.72
C ASP A 38 14.91 -14.47 7.55
N TYR A 39 14.33 -15.64 7.29
CA TYR A 39 12.91 -15.77 7.02
C TYR A 39 12.03 -15.45 8.24
N ASP A 40 12.53 -15.69 9.45
CA ASP A 40 11.79 -15.47 10.69
C ASP A 40 11.84 -14.00 11.12
N CYS A 41 12.73 -13.20 10.53
CA CYS A 41 12.82 -11.77 10.79
C CYS A 41 11.78 -10.99 9.97
N ILE A 42 10.75 -10.49 10.65
CA ILE A 42 9.69 -9.63 10.07
C ILE A 42 9.92 -8.18 10.48
N TYR A 43 10.18 -7.32 9.50
CA TYR A 43 10.23 -5.88 9.68
C TYR A 43 8.83 -5.27 9.55
N ARG A 44 8.54 -4.28 10.40
CA ARG A 44 7.29 -3.52 10.40
C ARG A 44 7.60 -2.04 10.21
N PHE A 45 6.90 -1.40 9.30
CA PHE A 45 7.07 0.02 9.01
C PHE A 45 5.71 0.72 8.95
N GLY A 46 5.55 1.71 9.81
CA GLY A 46 4.41 2.63 9.76
C GLY A 46 4.67 3.76 8.75
N ILE A 47 3.67 4.08 7.95
CA ILE A 47 3.72 5.21 7.01
C ILE A 47 3.33 6.49 7.74
N LEU A 48 4.29 7.39 7.96
CA LEU A 48 4.09 8.66 8.68
C LEU A 48 3.53 9.75 7.78
N LYS A 49 3.97 9.78 6.51
CA LYS A 49 3.55 10.75 5.50
C LYS A 49 3.70 10.13 4.12
N ARG A 50 2.82 10.51 3.19
CA ARG A 50 2.94 10.16 1.78
C ARG A 50 2.84 11.36 0.85
N THR A 51 3.44 11.22 -0.31
CA THR A 51 3.17 11.97 -1.54
C THR A 51 3.04 10.97 -2.70
N ALA A 52 2.64 11.42 -3.89
CA ALA A 52 2.46 10.54 -5.05
C ALA A 52 3.74 9.77 -5.48
N LYS A 53 4.94 10.23 -5.08
CA LYS A 53 6.22 9.62 -5.46
C LYS A 53 7.08 9.21 -4.27
N SER A 54 6.64 9.43 -3.04
CA SER A 54 7.48 9.23 -1.86
C SER A 54 6.68 8.99 -0.60
N VAL A 55 7.28 8.27 0.33
CA VAL A 55 6.74 8.03 1.67
C VAL A 55 7.81 8.29 2.71
N TRP A 56 7.37 8.63 3.91
CA TRP A 56 8.23 8.80 5.08
C TRP A 56 7.89 7.71 6.08
N ILE A 57 8.91 7.00 6.51
CA ILE A 57 8.81 5.88 7.44
C ILE A 57 9.83 6.07 8.57
N ASN A 58 9.59 5.46 9.71
CA ASN A 58 10.59 5.38 10.77
C ASN A 58 11.48 4.14 10.55
N VAL A 59 12.79 4.35 10.53
CA VAL A 59 13.79 3.28 10.44
C VAL A 59 14.84 3.55 11.51
N HIS A 60 15.00 2.62 12.45
CA HIS A 60 15.93 2.73 13.59
C HIS A 60 15.79 4.06 14.36
N GLY A 61 14.56 4.52 14.60
CA GLY A 61 14.29 5.77 15.32
C GLY A 61 14.34 7.03 14.46
N ASN A 62 14.81 6.94 13.22
CA ASN A 62 14.94 8.08 12.32
C ASN A 62 13.84 8.10 11.25
N THR A 63 13.25 9.26 11.02
CA THR A 63 12.31 9.46 9.91
C THR A 63 13.06 9.60 8.61
N VAL A 64 12.91 8.63 7.71
CA VAL A 64 13.59 8.60 6.41
C VAL A 64 12.58 8.68 5.26
N ARG A 65 12.96 9.41 4.20
CA ARG A 65 12.20 9.48 2.96
C ARG A 65 12.58 8.33 2.04
N ARG A 66 11.59 7.60 1.50
CA ARG A 66 11.78 6.57 0.47
C ARG A 66 10.98 6.91 -0.78
N ALA A 67 11.59 6.67 -1.93
CA ALA A 67 10.93 6.84 -3.22
C ALA A 67 10.00 5.65 -3.48
N VAL A 68 8.79 5.94 -3.93
CA VAL A 68 7.82 4.92 -4.31
C VAL A 68 8.11 4.46 -5.74
N ARG A 69 8.10 3.14 -5.94
CA ARG A 69 8.19 2.49 -7.24
C ARG A 69 6.95 1.62 -7.40
N ILE A 70 6.45 1.50 -8.62
CA ILE A 70 5.32 0.63 -8.92
C ILE A 70 5.87 -0.67 -9.48
N PHE A 71 5.47 -1.80 -8.91
CA PHE A 71 5.77 -3.12 -9.41
C PHE A 71 4.46 -3.91 -9.46
N ASP A 72 4.10 -4.37 -10.65
CA ASP A 72 2.86 -5.13 -10.89
C ASP A 72 1.58 -4.44 -10.37
N GLY A 73 1.49 -3.12 -10.57
CA GLY A 73 0.36 -2.33 -10.07
C GLY A 73 0.34 -2.13 -8.55
N VAL A 74 1.40 -2.48 -7.82
CA VAL A 74 1.51 -2.26 -6.38
C VAL A 74 2.65 -1.29 -6.08
N GLU A 75 2.42 -0.31 -5.22
CA GLU A 75 3.47 0.55 -4.69
C GLU A 75 4.43 -0.27 -3.82
N ALA A 76 5.72 -0.07 -4.05
CA ALA A 76 6.80 -0.72 -3.35
C ALA A 76 7.87 0.31 -2.95
N ILE A 77 8.54 0.06 -1.83
CA ILE A 77 9.67 0.85 -1.34
C ILE A 77 10.75 -0.07 -0.76
N ASP A 78 11.99 0.41 -0.75
CA ASP A 78 13.11 -0.24 -0.08
C ASP A 78 13.36 0.45 1.29
N PRO A 79 12.78 -0.03 2.42
CA PRO A 79 12.78 0.68 3.69
C PRO A 79 14.18 0.98 4.24
N HIS A 80 15.13 0.07 4.10
CA HIS A 80 16.51 0.27 4.54
C HIS A 80 17.38 1.00 3.50
N GLY A 81 16.83 1.30 2.34
CA GLY A 81 17.55 1.89 1.21
C GLY A 81 17.76 0.87 0.10
N ARG A 82 18.33 1.32 -1.01
CA ARG A 82 18.43 0.50 -2.22
C ARG A 82 19.82 -0.10 -2.35
N TYR A 83 19.92 -1.39 -2.13
CA TYR A 83 21.13 -2.20 -2.24
C TYR A 83 20.73 -3.66 -2.54
N SER A 84 21.70 -4.50 -2.91
CA SER A 84 21.46 -5.92 -3.20
C SER A 84 20.86 -6.64 -2.00
N MET A 85 19.80 -7.43 -2.21
CA MET A 85 19.05 -8.11 -1.14
C MET A 85 18.45 -7.18 -0.08
N SER A 86 18.20 -5.90 -0.43
CA SER A 86 17.40 -5.03 0.43
C SER A 86 15.98 -5.58 0.57
N PRO A 87 15.39 -5.58 1.77
CA PRO A 87 13.99 -5.94 1.94
C PRO A 87 13.11 -4.98 1.12
N VAL A 88 12.02 -5.50 0.55
CA VAL A 88 11.07 -4.70 -0.22
C VAL A 88 9.74 -4.71 0.51
N LEU A 89 9.27 -3.51 0.86
CA LEU A 89 7.96 -3.30 1.44
C LEU A 89 6.98 -2.99 0.31
N THR A 90 5.84 -3.68 0.28
CA THR A 90 4.81 -3.54 -0.75
C THR A 90 3.47 -3.19 -0.11
N ALA A 91 2.66 -2.38 -0.80
CA ALA A 91 1.41 -1.84 -0.26
C ALA A 91 0.27 -2.87 -0.14
N ASP A 92 0.41 -4.06 -0.73
CA ASP A 92 -0.52 -5.19 -0.61
C ASP A 92 -0.36 -5.96 0.73
N LYS A 93 0.77 -5.79 1.43
CA LYS A 93 1.10 -6.54 2.65
C LYS A 93 0.93 -5.67 3.90
N GLN A 94 -0.30 -5.26 4.15
CA GLN A 94 -0.69 -4.63 5.41
C GLN A 94 -0.52 -5.63 6.57
N PHE A 95 0.00 -5.16 7.70
CA PHE A 95 0.24 -5.99 8.89
C PHE A 95 -0.98 -6.04 9.80
#